data_AF-A0AAE3VWX1-F1
#
_entry.id   AF-A0AAE3VWX1-F1
#
_cell.length_a   1.000
_cell.length_b   1.000
_cell.length_c   1.000
_cell.angle_alpha   90.00
_cell.angle_beta   90.00
_cell.angle_gamma   90.00
#
_symmetry.space_group_name_H-M   'P 1'
#
loop_
_entity.id
_entity.type
_entity.pdbx_description
1 polymer ?
#
loop_
_entity_poly.entity_id
_entity_poly.type
_entity_poly.pdbx_seq_one_letter_code
_entity_poly.pdbx_strand_id
1 'polypeptide(L)'
;MTIRRYADISGTSSTKGSLRRRAVTGVLGALLVALPLSACANGGGVAGAGPGTPVPSTGASASGERIDEATLKESTLTLPAWTNTAADFCPAGEYTFTDGQAPTKDTMTVDIEDVAYVDIDADGSEETVAMLVCYIGQAGEYQVIAFDRDGTGPIETVGTVVMAKLMDEPDGSIVNMDGIRADGNAVAVRVGDRYVCCGGDPDLINWQWRSYGFSNGAFTQVSGDREFPPSR
;
A
#
# COMPACT_ATOMS: atom_id res chain seq x y z
N MET A 1 -10.42 36.24 -26.62
CA MET A 1 -10.99 36.44 -25.27
C MET A 1 -12.49 36.20 -25.39
N THR A 2 -12.93 34.97 -25.14
CA THR A 2 -14.29 34.52 -25.46
C THR A 2 -14.87 33.87 -24.20
N ILE A 3 -15.84 34.55 -23.59
CA ILE A 3 -16.52 34.14 -22.37
C ILE A 3 -17.66 33.19 -22.77
N ARG A 4 -17.55 31.89 -22.44
CA ARG A 4 -18.69 30.96 -22.49
C ARG A 4 -19.35 30.92 -21.13
N ARG A 5 -20.58 31.44 -21.07
CA ARG A 5 -21.54 31.20 -19.97
C ARG A 5 -22.03 29.75 -20.08
N TYR A 6 -22.04 29.02 -18.97
CA TYR A 6 -22.79 27.78 -18.84
C TYR A 6 -23.69 27.82 -17.61
N ALA A 7 -24.85 27.18 -17.78
CA ALA A 7 -26.09 27.36 -17.05
C ALA A 7 -26.14 26.63 -15.70
N ASP A 8 -26.94 27.20 -14.80
CA ASP A 8 -27.47 26.60 -13.57
C ASP A 8 -28.13 25.25 -13.83
N ILE A 9 -27.80 24.26 -13.00
CA ILE A 9 -28.64 23.07 -12.79
C ILE A 9 -28.83 22.91 -11.28
N SER A 10 -29.96 23.45 -10.82
CA SER A 10 -30.55 23.15 -9.51
C SER A 10 -31.07 21.71 -9.49
N GLY A 11 -30.53 20.88 -8.61
CA GLY A 11 -31.00 19.51 -8.38
C GLY A 11 -31.03 19.17 -6.89
N THR A 12 -32.12 19.49 -6.22
CA THR A 12 -32.43 19.01 -4.87
C THR A 12 -32.98 17.58 -4.93
N SER A 13 -32.45 16.64 -4.15
CA SER A 13 -33.28 15.61 -3.52
C SER A 13 -32.61 14.99 -2.31
N SER A 14 -33.32 15.11 -1.18
CA SER A 14 -33.04 14.50 0.11
C SER A 14 -33.75 13.13 0.16
N THR A 15 -33.05 12.08 0.60
CA THR A 15 -33.76 10.89 1.12
C THR A 15 -33.06 10.34 2.37
N LYS A 16 -33.76 10.46 3.51
CA LYS A 16 -33.44 9.84 4.79
C LYS A 16 -33.75 8.33 4.73
N GLY A 17 -32.84 7.50 5.23
CA GLY A 17 -33.00 6.04 5.27
C GLY A 17 -32.43 5.37 6.52
N SER A 18 -33.17 5.49 7.64
CA SER A 18 -33.39 4.46 8.68
C SER A 18 -32.25 3.45 9.03
N LEU A 19 -31.65 3.65 10.21
CA LEU A 19 -30.94 2.62 10.99
C LEU A 19 -31.83 1.40 11.31
N ARG A 20 -31.30 0.19 11.13
CA ARG A 20 -31.78 -1.01 11.85
C ARG A 20 -30.61 -1.72 12.53
N ARG A 21 -30.56 -1.56 13.86
CA ARG A 21 -29.77 -2.40 14.75
C ARG A 21 -30.34 -3.82 14.74
N ARG A 22 -29.47 -4.83 14.62
CA ARG A 22 -29.77 -6.20 15.04
C ARG A 22 -28.63 -6.68 15.94
N ALA A 23 -28.95 -6.80 17.22
CA ALA A 23 -28.17 -7.59 18.17
C ALA A 23 -28.63 -9.05 18.07
N VAL A 24 -27.71 -10.00 18.06
CA VAL A 24 -28.02 -11.40 18.37
C VAL A 24 -26.96 -11.95 19.31
N THR A 25 -27.47 -12.21 20.51
CA THR A 25 -27.15 -13.12 21.61
C THR A 25 -26.15 -14.23 21.33
N GLY A 26 -25.29 -14.49 22.32
CA GLY A 26 -24.25 -15.52 22.31
C GLY A 26 -24.72 -16.92 22.67
N VAL A 27 -23.76 -17.85 22.68
CA VAL A 27 -23.87 -19.16 23.32
C VAL A 27 -22.54 -19.48 23.99
N LEU A 28 -22.59 -19.67 25.32
CA LEU A 28 -21.58 -20.32 26.14
C LEU A 28 -21.49 -21.80 25.75
N GLY A 29 -20.29 -22.30 25.48
CA GLY A 29 -20.01 -23.73 25.31
C GLY A 29 -18.95 -24.19 26.31
N ALA A 30 -19.32 -25.15 27.14
CA ALA A 30 -18.66 -25.53 28.38
C ALA A 30 -17.41 -26.41 28.24
N LEU A 31 -16.61 -26.29 29.30
CA LEU A 31 -15.47 -27.10 29.76
C LEU A 31 -15.70 -28.62 29.71
N LEU A 32 -14.72 -29.39 29.20
CA LEU A 32 -14.51 -30.79 29.54
C LEU A 32 -13.02 -31.09 29.76
N VAL A 33 -12.70 -31.50 30.98
CA VAL A 33 -11.40 -32.03 31.41
C VAL A 33 -11.44 -33.55 31.27
N ALA A 34 -10.42 -34.14 30.64
CA ALA A 34 -10.08 -35.55 30.81
C ALA A 34 -8.58 -35.79 30.53
N LEU A 35 -7.85 -36.17 31.58
CA LEU A 35 -6.57 -36.90 31.55
C LEU A 35 -6.87 -38.35 31.99
N PRO A 36 -5.88 -39.26 32.07
CA PRO A 36 -4.87 -39.72 31.12
C PRO A 36 -5.01 -41.26 30.89
N LEU A 37 -4.13 -41.90 30.10
CA LEU A 37 -3.51 -43.21 30.39
C LEU A 37 -2.62 -43.69 29.22
N SER A 38 -1.45 -44.19 29.60
CA SER A 38 -0.36 -44.69 28.75
C SER A 38 -0.68 -46.04 28.10
N ALA A 39 -0.16 -46.27 26.90
CA ALA A 39 0.07 -47.62 26.36
C ALA A 39 1.37 -47.66 25.55
N CYS A 40 2.33 -48.45 26.02
CA CYS A 40 3.48 -48.90 25.25
C CYS A 40 3.05 -50.05 24.33
N ALA A 41 3.38 -50.02 23.05
CA ALA A 41 3.47 -51.22 22.22
C ALA A 41 4.49 -51.03 21.08
N ASN A 42 5.55 -51.82 21.15
CA ASN A 42 6.58 -52.04 20.14
C ASN A 42 5.98 -52.77 18.93
N GLY A 43 6.35 -52.39 17.71
CA GLY A 43 6.13 -53.24 16.54
C GLY A 43 6.39 -52.58 15.19
N GLY A 44 7.48 -53.00 14.54
CA GLY A 44 7.62 -52.94 13.08
C GLY A 44 8.54 -51.83 12.57
N GLY A 45 9.83 -52.15 12.44
CA GLY A 45 10.77 -51.34 11.67
C GLY A 45 10.34 -51.26 10.21
N VAL A 46 10.18 -50.03 9.72
CA VAL A 46 10.14 -49.70 8.30
C VAL A 46 11.27 -48.69 8.08
N ALA A 47 12.02 -48.93 7.00
CA ALA A 47 13.27 -48.27 6.64
C ALA A 47 13.23 -46.74 6.77
N GLY A 48 14.34 -46.19 7.30
CA GLY A 48 14.50 -44.78 7.62
C GLY A 48 14.41 -43.86 6.40
N ALA A 49 13.47 -42.93 6.45
CA ALA A 49 13.63 -41.60 5.87
C ALA A 49 14.25 -40.73 6.97
N GLY A 50 15.47 -40.25 6.75
CA GLY A 50 16.17 -39.40 7.71
C GLY A 50 15.42 -38.10 7.98
N PRO A 51 15.69 -37.42 9.10
CA PRO A 51 15.20 -36.07 9.33
C PRO A 51 15.74 -35.19 8.19
N GLY A 52 14.84 -34.73 7.32
CA GLY A 52 15.17 -33.71 6.34
C GLY A 52 15.64 -32.49 7.11
N THR A 53 16.93 -32.17 6.97
CA THR A 53 17.49 -30.88 7.34
C THR A 53 16.56 -29.80 6.77
N PRO A 54 16.08 -28.83 7.57
CA PRO A 54 15.34 -27.71 7.01
C PRO A 54 16.24 -27.05 5.96
N VAL A 55 15.78 -27.05 4.71
CA VAL A 55 16.37 -26.23 3.66
C VAL A 55 16.18 -24.79 4.12
N PRO A 56 17.23 -23.98 4.24
CA PRO A 56 17.06 -22.56 4.47
C PRO A 56 16.13 -22.03 3.38
N SER A 57 15.02 -21.39 3.76
CA SER A 57 14.39 -20.45 2.83
C SER A 57 15.49 -19.54 2.33
N THR A 58 15.57 -19.36 1.02
CA THR A 58 16.37 -18.34 0.36
C THR A 58 16.25 -17.07 1.18
N GLY A 59 17.27 -16.82 2.01
CA GLY A 59 17.41 -15.57 2.71
C GLY A 59 17.55 -14.49 1.65
N ALA A 60 17.07 -13.29 1.99
CA ALA A 60 17.37 -12.06 1.28
C ALA A 60 18.76 -12.14 0.67
N SER A 61 18.82 -12.10 -0.66
CA SER A 61 20.07 -12.06 -1.39
C SER A 61 20.67 -10.68 -1.16
N ALA A 62 21.40 -10.51 -0.06
CA ALA A 62 22.19 -9.32 0.19
C ALA A 62 23.28 -9.19 -0.88
N SER A 63 22.93 -8.54 -2.00
CA SER A 63 23.80 -7.75 -2.89
C SER A 63 22.99 -7.08 -4.01
N GLY A 64 21.80 -6.56 -3.68
CA GLY A 64 21.04 -5.71 -4.59
C GLY A 64 21.70 -4.33 -4.69
N GLU A 65 22.17 -3.95 -5.87
CA GLU A 65 22.59 -2.57 -6.08
C GLU A 65 21.34 -1.69 -6.03
N ARG A 66 21.31 -0.73 -5.10
CA ARG A 66 20.25 0.27 -4.94
C ARG A 66 19.83 0.83 -6.30
N ILE A 67 18.53 0.82 -6.58
CA ILE A 67 17.98 1.37 -7.81
C ILE A 67 17.93 2.90 -7.66
N ASP A 68 18.81 3.62 -8.35
CA ASP A 68 18.74 5.09 -8.31
C ASP A 68 17.47 5.63 -8.99
N GLU A 69 17.09 6.85 -8.65
CA GLU A 69 15.86 7.48 -9.16
C GLU A 69 15.85 7.57 -10.69
N ALA A 70 17.00 7.87 -11.31
CA ALA A 70 17.10 7.96 -12.77
C ALA A 70 16.82 6.61 -13.44
N THR A 71 17.36 5.53 -12.88
CA THR A 71 17.10 4.16 -13.35
C THR A 71 15.64 3.81 -13.17
N LEU A 72 15.06 4.10 -11.99
CA LEU A 72 13.65 3.82 -11.72
C LEU A 72 12.71 4.52 -12.71
N LYS A 73 13.01 5.79 -13.03
CA LYS A 73 12.24 6.65 -13.96
C LYS A 73 12.31 6.23 -15.43
N GLU A 74 13.23 5.34 -15.79
CA GLU A 74 13.41 4.80 -17.15
C GLU A 74 13.13 3.29 -17.23
N SER A 75 12.58 2.70 -16.16
CA SER A 75 12.41 1.25 -16.04
C SER A 75 11.00 0.77 -16.38
N THR A 76 10.89 -0.52 -16.69
CA THR A 76 9.61 -1.23 -16.67
C THR A 76 9.37 -1.79 -15.27
N LEU A 77 8.27 -1.39 -14.63
CA LEU A 77 7.90 -1.80 -13.27
C LEU A 77 6.59 -2.60 -13.30
N THR A 78 6.49 -3.65 -12.49
CA THR A 78 5.23 -4.38 -12.30
C THR A 78 4.47 -3.79 -11.12
N LEU A 79 3.41 -3.03 -11.39
CA LEU A 79 2.62 -2.37 -10.36
C LEU A 79 1.41 -3.25 -9.96
N PRO A 80 1.09 -3.36 -8.66
CA PRO A 80 -0.15 -3.97 -8.20
C PRO A 80 -1.36 -3.12 -8.60
N ALA A 81 -2.56 -3.66 -8.41
CA ALA A 81 -3.78 -2.94 -8.72
C ALA A 81 -3.93 -1.73 -7.80
N TRP A 82 -4.25 -0.59 -8.40
CA TRP A 82 -4.81 0.55 -7.68
C TRP A 82 -6.18 0.18 -7.10
N THR A 83 -6.62 0.90 -6.06
CA THR A 83 -7.93 0.68 -5.47
C THR A 83 -8.99 1.62 -6.05
N ASN A 84 -10.25 1.37 -5.68
CA ASN A 84 -11.37 2.30 -5.86
C ASN A 84 -11.50 2.89 -7.28
N THR A 85 -11.46 4.22 -7.39
CA THR A 85 -11.73 4.96 -8.63
C THR A 85 -10.58 4.82 -9.62
N ALA A 86 -9.34 4.67 -9.16
CA ALA A 86 -8.18 4.49 -10.01
C ALA A 86 -8.09 3.11 -10.65
N ALA A 87 -8.69 2.07 -10.06
CA ALA A 87 -8.57 0.68 -10.53
C ALA A 87 -8.92 0.50 -12.03
N ASP A 88 -9.91 1.23 -12.54
CA ASP A 88 -10.35 1.16 -13.94
C ASP A 88 -9.42 1.88 -14.92
N PHE A 89 -8.59 2.81 -14.43
CA PHE A 89 -7.68 3.64 -15.22
C PHE A 89 -6.22 3.19 -15.08
N CYS A 90 -5.85 2.65 -13.93
CA CYS A 90 -4.52 2.14 -13.59
C CYS A 90 -4.64 0.69 -13.09
N PRO A 91 -4.85 -0.28 -13.99
CA PRO A 91 -4.92 -1.69 -13.61
C PRO A 91 -3.56 -2.21 -13.10
N ALA A 92 -3.56 -3.33 -12.41
CA ALA A 92 -2.31 -4.06 -12.15
C ALA A 92 -1.64 -4.44 -13.48
N GLY A 93 -0.31 -4.39 -13.52
CA GLY A 93 0.43 -4.80 -14.71
C GLY A 93 1.80 -4.16 -14.84
N GLU A 94 2.41 -4.34 -16.00
CA GLU A 94 3.69 -3.74 -16.35
C GLU A 94 3.49 -2.32 -16.87
N TYR A 95 4.31 -1.40 -16.37
CA TYR A 95 4.36 0.00 -16.75
C TYR A 95 5.78 0.35 -17.17
N THR A 96 5.97 0.76 -18.42
CA THR A 96 7.26 1.28 -18.89
C THR A 96 7.29 2.78 -18.67
N PHE A 97 8.13 3.20 -17.74
CA PHE A 97 8.35 4.61 -17.44
C PHE A 97 9.37 5.22 -18.41
N THR A 98 9.17 6.50 -18.73
CA THR A 98 10.11 7.35 -19.44
C THR A 98 10.05 8.72 -18.78
N ASP A 99 11.17 9.24 -18.29
CA ASP A 99 11.24 10.46 -17.47
C ASP A 99 10.26 10.44 -16.28
N GLY A 100 10.05 9.25 -15.69
CA GLY A 100 9.19 9.07 -14.51
C GLY A 100 7.70 9.05 -14.80
N GLN A 101 7.29 8.97 -16.07
CA GLN A 101 5.88 8.83 -16.45
C GLN A 101 5.64 7.57 -17.28
N ALA A 102 4.54 6.87 -17.01
CA ALA A 102 4.08 5.73 -17.80
C ALA A 102 2.65 5.97 -18.29
N PRO A 103 2.35 5.80 -19.59
CA PRO A 103 0.99 5.93 -20.09
C PRO A 103 0.11 4.78 -19.57
N THR A 104 -1.17 5.09 -19.34
CA THR A 104 -2.18 4.09 -19.02
C THR A 104 -3.46 4.33 -19.83
N LYS A 105 -4.58 3.72 -19.43
CA LYS A 105 -5.86 3.79 -20.13
C LYS A 105 -6.36 5.23 -20.27
N ASP A 106 -7.12 5.50 -21.34
CA ASP A 106 -7.86 6.75 -21.54
C ASP A 106 -7.01 8.03 -21.47
N THR A 107 -5.75 7.96 -21.95
CA THR A 107 -4.77 9.08 -21.97
C THR A 107 -4.28 9.54 -20.60
N MET A 108 -4.52 8.73 -19.57
CA MET A 108 -4.01 8.97 -18.21
C MET A 108 -2.54 8.54 -18.10
N THR A 109 -1.90 8.92 -16.99
CA THR A 109 -0.53 8.54 -16.67
C THR A 109 -0.41 8.03 -15.25
N VAL A 110 0.61 7.19 -15.03
CA VAL A 110 1.17 6.91 -13.72
C VAL A 110 2.50 7.65 -13.64
N ASP A 111 2.69 8.45 -12.60
CA ASP A 111 3.86 9.29 -12.41
C ASP A 111 4.61 8.88 -11.13
N ILE A 112 5.94 8.95 -11.16
CA ILE A 112 6.82 8.82 -9.98
C ILE A 112 7.06 10.22 -9.41
N GLU A 113 6.43 10.51 -8.28
CA GLU A 113 6.43 11.84 -7.64
C GLU A 113 7.58 12.02 -6.63
N ASP A 114 7.95 10.96 -5.93
CA ASP A 114 9.00 11.00 -4.90
C ASP A 114 9.68 9.63 -4.75
N VAL A 115 10.94 9.61 -4.33
CA VAL A 115 11.75 8.40 -4.12
C VAL A 115 12.51 8.48 -2.80
N ALA A 116 12.49 7.40 -2.03
CA ALA A 116 13.27 7.21 -0.81
C ALA A 116 14.03 5.89 -0.85
N TYR A 117 15.09 5.81 -0.05
CA TYR A 117 15.93 4.61 0.09
C TYR A 117 15.85 4.13 1.54
N VAL A 118 15.49 2.87 1.74
CA VAL A 118 15.22 2.30 3.06
C VAL A 118 15.61 0.83 3.07
N ASP A 119 16.45 0.42 4.03
CA ASP A 119 16.74 -0.99 4.35
C ASP A 119 15.53 -1.59 5.09
N ILE A 120 14.50 -2.03 4.36
CA ILE A 120 13.20 -2.43 4.92
C ILE A 120 13.24 -3.82 5.56
N ASP A 121 14.21 -4.66 5.20
CA ASP A 121 14.32 -6.04 5.69
C ASP A 121 15.53 -6.30 6.60
N ALA A 122 16.36 -5.27 6.84
CA ALA A 122 17.53 -5.28 7.71
C ALA A 122 18.67 -6.19 7.22
N ASP A 123 18.81 -6.37 5.90
CA ASP A 123 19.92 -7.11 5.30
C ASP A 123 21.19 -6.26 5.09
N GLY A 124 21.08 -4.94 5.27
CA GLY A 124 22.16 -3.97 5.12
C GLY A 124 22.25 -3.33 3.72
N SER A 125 21.32 -3.64 2.83
CA SER A 125 21.10 -2.99 1.54
C SER A 125 19.89 -2.05 1.63
N GLU A 126 19.84 -0.99 0.82
CA GLU A 126 18.66 -0.11 0.80
C GLU A 126 17.77 -0.48 -0.40
N GLU A 127 16.52 -0.82 -0.12
CA GLU A 127 15.48 -0.93 -1.13
C GLU A 127 15.05 0.45 -1.61
N THR A 128 14.49 0.49 -2.82
CA THR A 128 14.01 1.73 -3.44
C THR A 128 12.51 1.84 -3.27
N VAL A 129 12.07 2.89 -2.61
CA VAL A 129 10.66 3.14 -2.33
C VAL A 129 10.20 4.32 -3.17
N ALA A 130 9.10 4.17 -3.91
CA ALA A 130 8.56 5.21 -4.75
C ALA A 130 7.14 5.59 -4.34
N MET A 131 6.85 6.89 -4.34
CA MET A 131 5.51 7.42 -4.29
C MET A 131 5.02 7.64 -5.72
N LEU A 132 4.01 6.87 -6.10
CA LEU A 132 3.38 6.93 -7.41
C LEU A 132 2.04 7.65 -7.31
N VAL A 133 1.62 8.29 -8.39
CA VAL A 133 0.27 8.82 -8.55
C VAL A 133 -0.34 8.32 -9.85
N CYS A 134 -1.57 7.82 -9.79
CA CYS A 134 -2.38 7.51 -10.96
C CYS A 134 -3.27 8.72 -11.26
N TYR A 135 -2.95 9.50 -12.29
CA TYR A 135 -3.73 10.68 -12.64
C TYR A 135 -5.05 10.30 -13.32
N ILE A 136 -6.16 10.86 -12.84
CA ILE A 136 -7.52 10.74 -13.39
C ILE A 136 -8.05 12.16 -13.62
N GLY A 137 -7.77 12.71 -14.80
CA GLY A 137 -8.12 14.09 -15.15
C GLY A 137 -7.32 15.09 -14.32
N GLN A 138 -7.96 15.76 -13.35
CA GLN A 138 -7.32 16.72 -12.45
C GLN A 138 -7.03 16.15 -11.05
N ALA A 139 -7.37 14.88 -10.82
CA ALA A 139 -7.16 14.18 -9.56
C ALA A 139 -6.12 13.08 -9.70
N GLY A 140 -5.63 12.57 -8.58
CA GLY A 140 -4.73 11.43 -8.56
C GLY A 140 -4.92 10.58 -7.31
N GLU A 141 -4.94 9.26 -7.48
CA GLU A 141 -4.80 8.34 -6.35
C GLU A 141 -3.30 8.16 -6.12
N TYR A 142 -2.86 8.09 -4.85
CA TYR A 142 -1.45 7.88 -4.51
C TYR A 142 -1.20 6.47 -4.00
N GLN A 143 -0.03 5.93 -4.32
CA GLN A 143 0.42 4.64 -3.80
C GLN A 143 1.92 4.68 -3.55
N VAL A 144 2.35 4.15 -2.42
CA VAL A 144 3.77 3.98 -2.09
C VAL A 144 4.13 2.51 -2.23
N ILE A 145 5.17 2.21 -3.01
CA ILE A 145 5.62 0.85 -3.32
C ILE A 145 7.12 0.73 -3.03
N ALA A 146 7.51 -0.39 -2.45
CA ALA A 146 8.91 -0.76 -2.32
C ALA A 146 9.32 -1.70 -3.47
N PHE A 147 10.49 -1.42 -4.04
CA PHE A 147 11.13 -2.14 -5.11
C PHE A 147 12.51 -2.61 -4.68
N ASP A 148 12.90 -3.76 -5.18
CA ASP A 148 14.22 -4.34 -4.98
C ASP A 148 14.76 -4.91 -6.30
N ARG A 149 16.04 -5.24 -6.34
CA ARG A 149 16.70 -5.86 -7.49
C ARG A 149 17.91 -6.64 -7.04
N ASP A 150 17.91 -7.94 -7.30
CA ASP A 150 19.09 -8.79 -7.17
C ASP A 150 20.09 -8.53 -8.32
N GLY A 151 21.22 -7.88 -8.00
CA GLY A 151 22.30 -7.60 -8.95
C GLY A 151 21.84 -6.79 -10.17
N THR A 152 22.08 -7.30 -11.38
CA THR A 152 21.65 -6.66 -12.64
C THR A 152 20.33 -7.22 -13.16
N GLY A 153 19.54 -7.87 -12.30
CA GLY A 153 18.26 -8.46 -12.65
C GLY A 153 17.16 -7.43 -12.96
N PRO A 154 15.94 -7.90 -13.28
CA PRO A 154 14.77 -7.03 -13.34
C PRO A 154 14.50 -6.41 -11.97
N ILE A 155 13.85 -5.24 -11.96
CA ILE A 155 13.32 -4.64 -10.74
C ILE A 155 12.08 -5.42 -10.32
N GLU A 156 12.06 -5.87 -9.07
CA GLU A 156 10.97 -6.61 -8.47
C GLU A 156 10.18 -5.73 -7.51
N THR A 157 8.88 -5.94 -7.48
CA THR A 157 8.00 -5.27 -6.50
C THR A 157 7.98 -6.08 -5.22
N VAL A 158 8.55 -5.50 -4.15
CA VAL A 158 8.53 -6.11 -2.81
C VAL A 158 7.13 -6.09 -2.22
N GLY A 159 6.45 -4.95 -2.35
CA GLY A 159 5.08 -4.81 -1.87
C GLY A 159 4.57 -3.38 -1.81
N THR A 160 3.27 -3.26 -1.58
CA THR A 160 2.65 -1.94 -1.32
C THR A 160 2.85 -1.54 0.13
N VAL A 161 3.42 -0.36 0.33
CA VAL A 161 3.61 0.25 1.65
C VAL A 161 2.28 0.79 2.17
N VAL A 162 1.63 1.64 1.37
CA VAL A 162 0.35 2.26 1.68
C VAL A 162 -0.28 2.82 0.40
N MET A 163 -1.61 2.88 0.35
CA MET A 163 -2.38 3.52 -0.71
C MET A 163 -3.22 4.64 -0.11
N ALA A 164 -3.33 5.76 -0.83
CA ALA A 164 -4.41 6.70 -0.63
C ALA A 164 -5.66 6.15 -1.31
N LYS A 165 -6.82 6.50 -0.79
CA LYS A 165 -8.10 6.11 -1.34
C LYS A 165 -8.86 7.36 -1.73
N LEU A 166 -9.00 7.58 -3.04
CA LEU A 166 -9.81 8.68 -3.54
C LEU A 166 -11.29 8.38 -3.30
N MET A 167 -12.00 9.40 -2.79
CA MET A 167 -13.48 9.52 -2.74
C MET A 167 -14.23 8.41 -1.96
N ASP A 168 -15.43 8.73 -1.46
CA ASP A 168 -16.40 7.80 -0.85
C ASP A 168 -15.92 6.90 0.32
N GLU A 169 -14.80 7.25 0.96
CA GLU A 169 -14.29 6.55 2.15
C GLU A 169 -14.80 7.17 3.46
N PRO A 170 -14.86 6.39 4.56
CA PRO A 170 -15.21 6.92 5.87
C PRO A 170 -14.23 8.01 6.33
N ASP A 171 -14.71 8.88 7.22
CA ASP A 171 -13.87 9.88 7.90
C ASP A 171 -12.63 9.19 8.52
N GLY A 172 -11.46 9.80 8.30
CA GLY A 172 -10.18 9.29 8.82
C GLY A 172 -9.35 8.48 7.83
N SER A 173 -9.84 8.24 6.61
CA SER A 173 -9.07 7.60 5.54
C SER A 173 -7.93 8.50 5.02
N ILE A 174 -6.85 7.86 4.56
CA ILE A 174 -5.78 8.53 3.83
C ILE A 174 -6.29 8.80 2.43
N VAL A 175 -6.38 10.07 2.04
CA VAL A 175 -6.88 10.47 0.72
C VAL A 175 -5.87 11.28 -0.08
N ASN A 176 -4.72 11.60 0.52
CA ASN A 176 -3.66 12.39 -0.09
C ASN A 176 -2.27 12.00 0.46
N MET A 177 -1.22 12.25 -0.31
CA MET A 177 0.18 12.05 0.06
C MET A 177 1.05 13.14 -0.57
N ASP A 178 2.07 13.63 0.15
CA ASP A 178 2.97 14.70 -0.35
C ASP A 178 4.46 14.46 -0.05
N GLY A 179 4.83 13.25 0.36
CA GLY A 179 6.24 12.88 0.45
C GLY A 179 6.52 11.58 1.20
N ILE A 180 7.69 11.02 0.94
CA ILE A 180 8.21 9.82 1.59
C ILE A 180 9.64 10.03 2.10
N ARG A 181 10.03 9.28 3.13
CA ARG A 181 11.42 9.27 3.66
C ARG A 181 11.71 8.02 4.48
N ALA A 182 12.99 7.76 4.72
CA ALA A 182 13.43 6.75 5.68
C ALA A 182 13.09 7.13 7.14
N ASP A 183 12.75 6.14 7.94
CA ASP A 183 12.57 6.22 9.39
C ASP A 183 13.14 4.95 10.04
N GLY A 184 14.48 4.86 10.08
CA GLY A 184 15.18 3.61 10.34
C GLY A 184 14.90 2.60 9.23
N ASN A 185 14.53 1.37 9.59
CA ASN A 185 14.15 0.29 8.67
C ASN A 185 12.65 0.34 8.30
N ALA A 186 12.04 1.53 8.37
CA ALA A 186 10.65 1.75 8.03
C ALA A 186 10.52 2.92 7.04
N VAL A 187 9.45 2.89 6.26
CA VAL A 187 9.10 3.96 5.33
C VAL A 187 8.15 4.93 6.03
N ALA A 188 8.56 6.18 6.23
CA ALA A 188 7.66 7.24 6.66
C ALA A 188 7.00 7.89 5.45
N VAL A 189 5.67 7.97 5.47
CA VAL A 189 4.84 8.59 4.43
C VAL A 189 4.07 9.75 5.05
N ARG A 190 4.10 10.91 4.39
CA ARG A 190 3.31 12.07 4.79
C ARG A 190 1.95 11.99 4.12
N VAL A 191 0.94 11.76 4.94
CA VAL A 191 -0.43 11.45 4.51
C VAL A 191 -1.39 12.57 4.92
N GLY A 192 -2.44 12.77 4.12
CA GLY A 192 -3.48 13.78 4.33
C GLY A 192 -4.89 13.19 4.34
N ASP A 193 -5.78 13.85 5.07
CA ASP A 193 -7.20 13.49 5.23
C ASP A 193 -8.14 14.17 4.21
N ARG A 194 -7.60 15.05 3.37
CA ARG A 194 -8.37 15.77 2.36
C ARG A 194 -7.68 15.80 1.02
N TYR A 195 -8.51 15.59 0.00
CA TYR A 195 -8.17 15.88 -1.37
C TYR A 195 -8.52 17.34 -1.67
N VAL A 196 -7.58 18.06 -2.30
CA VAL A 196 -7.75 19.48 -2.65
C VAL A 196 -7.73 19.62 -4.15
N CYS A 197 -8.85 20.02 -4.73
CA CYS A 197 -8.99 20.31 -6.15
C CYS A 197 -9.68 21.65 -6.40
N CYS A 198 -9.72 22.06 -7.68
CA CYS A 198 -10.56 23.15 -8.15
C CYS A 198 -10.32 24.50 -7.43
N GLY A 199 -9.07 24.76 -7.04
CA GLY A 199 -8.69 25.97 -6.29
C GLY A 199 -9.01 25.92 -4.81
N GLY A 200 -9.26 24.73 -4.24
CA GLY A 200 -9.35 24.54 -2.80
C GLY A 200 -8.05 24.90 -2.07
N ASP A 201 -8.17 25.17 -0.78
CA ASP A 201 -7.04 25.57 0.07
C ASP A 201 -6.29 24.34 0.61
N PRO A 202 -5.00 24.15 0.25
CA PRO A 202 -4.19 23.05 0.77
C PRO A 202 -3.95 23.10 2.28
N ASP A 203 -4.11 24.27 2.91
CA ASP A 203 -3.94 24.42 4.37
C ASP A 203 -5.07 23.78 5.18
N LEU A 204 -6.15 23.35 4.51
CA LEU A 204 -7.23 22.59 5.13
C LEU A 204 -6.90 21.10 5.33
N ILE A 205 -5.82 20.60 4.71
CA ILE A 205 -5.40 19.21 4.84
C ILE A 205 -4.70 19.03 6.20
N ASN A 206 -5.17 18.06 6.98
CA ASN A 206 -4.45 17.60 8.16
C ASN A 206 -3.36 16.64 7.72
N TRP A 207 -2.12 17.14 7.66
CA TRP A 207 -0.95 16.33 7.35
C TRP A 207 -0.38 15.64 8.59
N GLN A 208 -0.03 14.37 8.48
CA GLN A 208 0.76 13.66 9.48
C GLN A 208 1.71 12.65 8.85
N TRP A 209 2.81 12.37 9.54
CA TRP A 209 3.72 11.28 9.17
C TRP A 209 3.24 9.98 9.78
N ARG A 210 3.22 8.91 8.98
CA ARG A 210 2.99 7.53 9.43
C ARG A 210 4.14 6.66 8.92
N SER A 211 4.70 5.81 9.77
CA SER A 211 5.81 4.92 9.39
C SER A 211 5.32 3.49 9.23
N TYR A 212 5.79 2.82 8.18
CA TYR A 212 5.38 1.50 7.77
C TYR A 212 6.60 0.58 7.72
N GLY A 213 6.60 -0.48 8.54
CA GLY A 213 7.66 -1.47 8.60
C GLY A 213 7.27 -2.72 7.83
N PHE A 214 8.26 -3.37 7.19
CA PHE A 214 8.07 -4.62 6.48
C PHE A 214 8.26 -5.81 7.43
N SER A 215 7.27 -6.70 7.52
CA SER A 215 7.40 -7.94 8.29
C SER A 215 6.44 -9.00 7.76
N ASN A 216 6.87 -10.26 7.79
CA ASN A 216 6.04 -11.39 7.32
C ASN A 216 5.49 -11.21 5.89
N GLY A 217 6.27 -10.57 5.00
CA GLY A 217 5.88 -10.35 3.60
C GLY A 217 4.86 -9.23 3.39
N ALA A 218 4.63 -8.34 4.36
CA ALA A 218 3.71 -7.22 4.22
C ALA A 218 4.16 -5.98 5.00
N PHE A 219 3.74 -4.80 4.53
CA PHE A 219 3.93 -3.55 5.25
C PHE A 219 2.80 -3.33 6.27
N THR A 220 3.16 -2.89 7.46
CA THR A 220 2.20 -2.49 8.50
C THR A 220 2.63 -1.19 9.16
N GLN A 221 1.67 -0.36 9.56
CA GLN A 221 1.99 0.88 10.27
C GLN A 221 2.58 0.57 11.65
N VAL A 222 3.83 0.99 11.86
CA VAL A 222 4.62 0.80 13.09
C VAL A 222 4.74 2.08 13.93
N SER A 223 4.52 3.26 13.35
CA SER A 223 4.59 4.55 14.05
C SER A 223 3.64 5.60 13.46
N GLY A 224 3.47 6.70 14.18
CA GLY A 224 2.54 7.80 13.86
C GLY A 224 1.08 7.50 14.23
N ASP A 225 0.26 8.55 14.28
CA ASP A 225 -1.16 8.42 14.58
C ASP A 225 -1.89 7.68 13.44
N ARG A 226 -2.85 6.82 13.80
CA ARG A 226 -3.68 6.07 12.83
C ARG A 226 -4.91 6.85 12.37
N GLU A 227 -5.32 7.81 13.19
CA GLU A 227 -6.46 8.68 12.95
C GLU A 227 -5.95 10.09 12.68
N PHE A 228 -6.68 10.82 11.86
CA PHE A 228 -6.47 12.24 11.71
C PHE A 228 -7.19 12.99 12.85
N PRO A 229 -6.69 14.16 13.25
CA PRO A 229 -7.44 15.01 14.17
C PRO A 229 -8.80 15.38 13.55
N PRO A 230 -9.80 15.76 14.39
CA PRO A 230 -11.05 16.31 13.88
C PRO A 230 -10.80 17.43 12.87
N SER A 231 -11.61 17.46 11.81
CA SER A 231 -11.56 18.47 10.79
C SER A 231 -11.66 19.88 11.38
N ARG A 232 -10.80 20.78 10.89
CA ARG A 232 -10.92 22.23 11.12
C ARG A 232 -12.02 22.84 10.27
#